data_AF-A0A820JVX6-F1
#
_entry.id   AF-A0A820JVX6-F1
#
_cell.length_a   1.000
_cell.length_b   1.000
_cell.length_c   1.000
_cell.angle_alpha   90.00
_cell.angle_beta   90.00
_cell.angle_gamma   90.00
#
_symmetry.space_group_name_H-M   'P 1'
#
loop_
_entity.id
_entity.type
_entity.pdbx_description
1 polymer ?
#
loop_
_entity_poly.entity_id
_entity_poly.type
_entity_poly.pdbx_seq_one_letter_code
_entity_poly.pdbx_strand_id
1 'polypeptide(L)'
;PYGLLMNNEKGGRSGVVGWPQDSIHISKYQPFNRSRSFRDIIDQMLLWFNDSIEPINFGAMYFYEPDRTGHQTGPYSKNMTTMVRECDELLGYLLDKIDTNEKLRKNLHLIVTSDHGMEQINGTNNPIYLEDYVDHTKIRSFGVPPVTNIFVLSSNDIDIVLKNLSRIPHSQSYKRQDIPDRYHYKNHERIGDIVVICEPGYEINHHPS
;
A
#
# COMPACT_ATOMS: atom_id res chain seq x y z
N PRO A 1 11.55 3.68 2.55
CA PRO A 1 11.89 2.68 1.49
C PRO A 1 13.39 2.58 1.15
N TYR A 2 14.23 3.56 1.47
CA TYR A 2 15.66 3.53 1.14
C TYR A 2 16.52 2.53 1.94
N GLY A 3 15.97 1.84 2.95
CA GLY A 3 16.77 0.98 3.84
C GLY A 3 17.51 -0.15 3.11
N LEU A 4 16.85 -0.82 2.16
CA LEU A 4 17.42 -1.95 1.42
C LEU A 4 18.53 -1.49 0.46
N LEU A 5 18.30 -0.37 -0.23
CA LEU A 5 19.28 0.27 -1.09
C LEU A 5 20.49 0.76 -0.27
N MET A 6 20.26 1.51 0.81
CA MET A 6 21.32 2.02 1.67
C MET A 6 22.15 0.91 2.30
N ASN A 7 21.53 -0.22 2.68
CA ASN A 7 22.27 -1.39 3.16
C ASN A 7 23.27 -1.88 2.11
N ASN A 8 22.85 -1.98 0.85
CA ASN A 8 23.73 -2.38 -0.25
C ASN A 8 24.84 -1.37 -0.53
N GLU A 9 24.52 -0.07 -0.54
CA GLU A 9 25.52 1.00 -0.71
C GLU A 9 26.58 1.03 0.40
N LYS A 10 26.24 0.54 1.60
CA LYS A 10 27.16 0.39 2.73
C LYS A 10 27.88 -0.96 2.77
N GLY A 11 27.80 -1.75 1.70
CA GLY A 11 28.48 -3.04 1.57
C GLY A 11 27.72 -4.23 2.17
N GLY A 12 26.48 -4.01 2.62
CA GLY A 12 25.56 -5.08 3.00
C GLY A 12 24.96 -5.79 1.79
N ARG A 13 24.13 -6.79 2.07
CA ARG A 13 23.41 -7.56 1.03
C ARG A 13 21.94 -7.66 1.39
N SER A 14 21.10 -7.11 0.51
CA SER A 14 19.65 -7.10 0.68
C SER A 14 18.95 -8.16 -0.16
N GLY A 15 17.94 -8.80 0.43
CA GLY A 15 17.03 -9.73 -0.22
C GLY A 15 15.60 -9.20 -0.27
N VAL A 16 14.95 -9.27 -1.42
CA VAL A 16 13.56 -8.84 -1.61
C VAL A 16 12.73 -9.94 -2.24
N VAL A 17 11.60 -10.28 -1.62
CA VAL A 17 10.60 -11.19 -2.19
C VAL A 17 9.24 -10.50 -2.21
N GLY A 18 8.83 -9.98 -3.37
CA GLY A 18 7.51 -9.39 -3.57
C GLY A 18 7.25 -8.04 -2.90
N TRP A 19 8.22 -7.46 -2.19
CA TRP A 19 8.09 -6.13 -1.60
C TRP A 19 8.02 -5.04 -2.68
N PRO A 20 7.20 -3.98 -2.52
CA PRO A 20 7.14 -2.86 -3.45
C PRO A 20 8.46 -2.09 -3.57
N GLN A 21 9.33 -2.55 -4.46
CA GLN A 21 10.57 -1.91 -4.88
C GLN A 21 10.99 -2.45 -6.26
N ASP A 22 11.77 -1.67 -7.00
CA ASP A 22 12.51 -2.18 -8.14
C ASP A 22 13.64 -3.16 -7.73
N SER A 23 14.19 -3.87 -8.71
CA SER A 23 15.34 -4.76 -8.51
C SER A 23 16.68 -4.03 -8.52
N ILE A 24 16.68 -2.72 -8.77
CA ILE A 24 17.89 -1.96 -9.02
C ILE A 24 18.67 -1.87 -7.71
N HIS A 25 19.95 -2.24 -7.77
CA HIS A 25 20.85 -2.27 -6.61
C HIS A 25 20.44 -3.22 -5.47
N ILE A 26 19.58 -4.22 -5.70
CA ILE A 26 19.26 -5.28 -4.73
C ILE A 26 20.09 -6.54 -5.02
N SER A 27 20.64 -7.17 -3.99
CA SER A 27 21.53 -8.32 -4.14
C SER A 27 20.79 -9.59 -4.56
N LYS A 28 19.63 -9.84 -3.95
CA LYS A 28 18.75 -10.97 -4.29
C LYS A 28 17.32 -10.47 -4.43
N TYR A 29 16.73 -10.65 -5.60
CA TYR A 29 15.41 -10.09 -5.90
C TYR A 29 14.52 -11.14 -6.55
N GLN A 30 13.30 -11.23 -6.06
CA GLN A 30 12.21 -11.94 -6.71
C GLN A 30 10.98 -11.04 -6.77
N PRO A 31 10.44 -10.78 -7.97
CA PRO A 31 9.29 -9.90 -8.12
C PRO A 31 8.05 -10.49 -7.47
N PHE A 32 7.06 -9.64 -7.24
CA PHE A 32 5.76 -10.06 -6.76
C PHE A 32 5.11 -11.07 -7.72
N ASN A 33 4.67 -12.21 -7.18
CA ASN A 33 3.99 -13.26 -7.93
C ASN A 33 2.88 -13.86 -7.06
N ARG A 34 1.61 -13.58 -7.43
CA ARG A 34 0.42 -14.05 -6.70
C ARG A 34 0.24 -15.57 -6.71
N SER A 35 0.84 -16.27 -7.66
CA SER A 35 0.72 -17.73 -7.77
C SER A 35 1.63 -18.47 -6.80
N ARG A 36 2.55 -17.77 -6.13
CA ARG A 36 3.49 -18.36 -5.19
C ARG A 36 2.87 -18.44 -3.80
N SER A 37 3.08 -19.56 -3.10
CA SER A 37 2.58 -19.70 -1.74
C SER A 37 3.35 -18.80 -0.77
N PHE A 38 2.69 -18.36 0.30
CA PHE A 38 3.35 -17.58 1.36
C PHE A 38 4.46 -18.38 2.07
N ARG A 39 4.33 -19.71 2.15
CA ARG A 39 5.39 -20.59 2.67
C ARG A 39 6.64 -20.58 1.78
N ASP A 40 6.48 -20.60 0.46
CA ASP A 40 7.64 -20.51 -0.45
C ASP A 40 8.35 -19.16 -0.35
N ILE A 41 7.60 -18.08 -0.07
CA ILE A 41 8.17 -16.75 0.18
C ILE A 41 9.01 -16.78 1.47
N ILE A 42 8.47 -17.35 2.55
CA ILE A 42 9.18 -17.54 3.83
C ILE A 42 10.45 -18.37 3.61
N ASP A 43 10.31 -19.56 3.03
CA ASP A 43 11.42 -20.50 2.86
C ASP A 43 12.53 -19.88 2.00
N GLN A 44 12.17 -19.11 0.97
CA GLN A 44 13.15 -18.38 0.16
C GLN A 44 13.92 -17.33 0.96
N MET A 45 13.21 -16.54 1.77
CA MET A 45 13.84 -15.49 2.57
C MET A 45 14.84 -16.09 3.56
N LEU A 46 14.43 -17.14 4.27
CA LEU A 46 15.30 -17.84 5.23
C LEU A 46 16.48 -18.54 4.55
N LEU A 47 16.27 -19.10 3.35
CA LEU A 47 17.36 -19.65 2.54
C LEU A 47 18.41 -18.58 2.22
N TRP A 48 18.01 -17.36 1.88
CA TRP A 48 18.97 -16.29 1.59
C TRP A 48 19.73 -15.80 2.83
N PHE A 49 19.10 -15.75 4.01
CA PHE A 49 19.81 -15.46 5.26
C PHE A 49 20.79 -16.57 5.65
N ASN A 50 20.46 -17.82 5.30
CA ASN A 50 21.27 -18.99 5.63
C ASN A 50 22.29 -19.37 4.55
N ASP A 51 22.35 -18.64 3.44
CA ASP A 51 23.31 -18.87 2.34
C ASP A 51 24.75 -18.88 2.85
N SER A 52 25.55 -19.85 2.40
CA SER A 52 26.93 -20.06 2.86
C SER A 52 27.95 -19.21 2.11
N ILE A 53 27.62 -18.70 0.93
CA ILE A 53 28.52 -17.94 0.05
C ILE A 53 28.16 -16.45 0.12
N GLU A 54 26.88 -16.14 -0.09
CA GLU A 54 26.38 -14.77 -0.17
C GLU A 54 25.13 -14.58 0.69
N PRO A 55 25.24 -14.67 2.04
CA PRO A 55 24.11 -14.41 2.92
C PRO A 55 23.67 -12.95 2.83
N ILE A 56 22.36 -12.74 2.83
CA ILE A 56 21.79 -11.41 3.06
C ILE A 56 21.86 -11.07 4.55
N ASN A 57 21.92 -9.78 4.86
CA ASN A 57 21.84 -9.25 6.22
C ASN A 57 20.65 -8.31 6.42
N PHE A 58 19.90 -8.00 5.36
CA PHE A 58 18.62 -7.33 5.43
C PHE A 58 17.65 -7.93 4.41
N GLY A 59 16.43 -8.23 4.83
CA GLY A 59 15.43 -8.90 4.00
C GLY A 59 14.06 -8.24 4.12
N ALA A 60 13.33 -8.14 3.01
CA ALA A 60 11.95 -7.70 2.98
C ALA A 60 11.10 -8.67 2.15
N MET A 61 10.00 -9.16 2.74
CA MET A 61 9.01 -10.00 2.06
C MET A 61 7.61 -9.47 2.33
N TYR A 62 6.71 -9.66 1.36
CA TYR A 62 5.36 -9.09 1.40
C TYR A 62 4.30 -10.17 1.14
N PHE A 63 3.22 -10.13 1.92
CA PHE A 63 2.01 -10.92 1.71
C PHE A 63 0.86 -9.98 1.37
N TYR A 64 0.02 -10.37 0.39
CA TYR A 64 -1.12 -9.56 -0.04
C TYR A 64 -2.40 -9.80 0.79
N GLU A 65 -2.34 -10.71 1.76
CA GLU A 65 -3.40 -10.93 2.74
C GLU A 65 -2.98 -10.31 4.08
N PRO A 66 -3.93 -9.82 4.90
CA PRO A 66 -5.39 -9.96 4.76
C PRO A 66 -6.06 -8.89 3.87
N ASP A 67 -5.30 -7.99 3.26
CA ASP A 67 -5.81 -6.86 2.46
C ASP A 67 -6.82 -7.31 1.38
N ARG A 68 -6.44 -8.28 0.55
CA ARG A 68 -7.30 -8.80 -0.52
C ARG A 68 -8.64 -9.32 0.02
N THR A 69 -8.63 -10.10 1.10
CA THR A 69 -9.87 -10.58 1.73
C THR A 69 -10.72 -9.44 2.28
N GLY A 70 -10.07 -8.41 2.83
CA GLY A 70 -10.73 -7.19 3.31
C GLY A 70 -11.46 -6.45 2.21
N HIS A 71 -10.80 -6.23 1.08
CA HIS A 71 -11.44 -5.62 -0.09
C HIS A 71 -12.64 -6.41 -0.61
N GLN A 72 -12.60 -7.74 -0.54
CA GLN A 72 -13.67 -8.59 -1.07
C GLN A 72 -14.88 -8.69 -0.14
N THR A 73 -14.67 -8.63 1.17
CA THR A 73 -15.69 -9.04 2.14
C THR A 73 -15.95 -8.04 3.26
N GLY A 74 -15.12 -7.01 3.37
CA GLY A 74 -15.14 -6.04 4.47
C GLY A 74 -14.34 -6.53 5.70
N PRO A 75 -13.85 -5.60 6.54
CA PRO A 75 -13.01 -5.91 7.70
C PRO A 75 -13.75 -6.66 8.81
N TYR A 76 -15.09 -6.61 8.85
CA TYR A 76 -15.90 -7.24 9.90
C TYR A 76 -16.47 -8.61 9.50
N SER A 77 -16.02 -9.17 8.37
CA SER A 77 -16.56 -10.42 7.84
C SER A 77 -16.01 -11.65 8.55
N LYS A 78 -16.74 -12.77 8.47
CA LYS A 78 -16.22 -14.08 8.91
C LYS A 78 -14.99 -14.50 8.09
N ASN A 79 -14.96 -14.15 6.80
CA ASN A 79 -13.83 -14.46 5.92
C ASN A 79 -12.56 -13.73 6.38
N MET A 80 -12.68 -12.47 6.80
CA MET A 80 -11.58 -11.71 7.39
C MET A 80 -11.06 -12.40 8.65
N THR A 81 -11.94 -12.86 9.54
CA THR A 81 -11.53 -13.61 10.74
C THR A 81 -10.76 -14.89 10.39
N THR A 82 -11.23 -15.63 9.39
CA THR A 82 -10.53 -16.83 8.92
C THR A 82 -9.17 -16.49 8.31
N MET A 83 -9.09 -15.46 7.47
CA MET A 83 -7.85 -15.07 6.81
C MET A 83 -6.80 -14.55 7.81
N VAL A 84 -7.21 -13.81 8.85
CA VAL A 84 -6.31 -13.40 9.93
C VAL A 84 -5.73 -14.62 10.66
N ARG A 85 -6.54 -15.67 10.89
CA ARG A 85 -6.03 -16.93 11.46
C ARG A 85 -5.03 -17.61 10.53
N GLU A 86 -5.28 -17.64 9.23
CA GLU A 86 -4.32 -18.19 8.25
C GLU A 86 -3.00 -17.40 8.23
N CYS A 87 -3.05 -16.07 8.36
CA CYS A 87 -1.87 -15.22 8.49
C CYS A 87 -1.08 -15.51 9.79
N ASP A 88 -1.78 -15.73 10.90
CA ASP A 88 -1.18 -16.12 12.19
C ASP A 88 -0.49 -17.49 12.10
N GLU A 89 -1.11 -18.47 11.44
CA GLU A 89 -0.50 -19.78 11.18
C GLU A 89 0.78 -19.69 10.33
N LEU A 90 0.83 -18.76 9.37
CA LEU A 90 2.03 -18.50 8.56
C LEU A 90 3.13 -17.81 9.38
N LEU A 91 2.77 -16.92 10.29
CA LEU A 91 3.73 -16.34 11.23
C LEU A 91 4.28 -17.43 12.15
N GLY A 92 3.44 -18.33 12.66
CA GLY A 92 3.87 -19.51 13.40
C GLY A 92 4.88 -20.36 12.62
N TYR A 93 4.58 -20.67 11.35
CA TYR A 93 5.50 -21.40 10.47
C TYR A 93 6.86 -20.69 10.31
N LEU A 94 6.86 -19.36 10.14
CA LEU A 94 8.09 -18.57 10.07
C LEU A 94 8.89 -18.66 11.36
N LEU A 95 8.24 -18.47 12.51
CA LEU A 95 8.89 -18.51 13.82
C LEU A 95 9.49 -19.90 14.11
N ASP A 96 8.75 -20.97 13.83
CA ASP A 96 9.23 -22.35 13.98
C ASP A 96 10.50 -22.62 13.15
N LYS A 97 10.54 -22.11 11.90
CA LYS A 97 11.71 -22.24 11.03
C LYS A 97 12.91 -21.45 11.54
N ILE A 98 12.69 -20.29 12.14
CA ILE A 98 13.74 -19.48 12.77
C ILE A 98 14.27 -20.21 14.00
N ASP A 99 13.39 -20.71 14.86
CA ASP A 99 13.74 -21.34 16.13
C ASP A 99 14.45 -22.68 15.97
N THR A 100 14.09 -23.45 14.94
CA THR A 100 14.74 -24.73 14.62
C THR A 100 16.11 -24.57 13.93
N ASN A 101 16.49 -23.35 13.54
CA ASN A 101 17.79 -23.05 12.94
C ASN A 101 18.65 -22.22 13.91
N GLU A 102 19.71 -22.81 14.46
CA GLU A 102 20.56 -22.17 15.47
C GLU A 102 21.16 -20.83 15.03
N LYS A 103 21.57 -20.70 13.75
CA LYS A 103 22.14 -19.46 13.22
C LYS A 103 21.08 -18.37 13.15
N LEU A 104 19.87 -18.68 12.67
CA LEU A 104 18.78 -17.73 12.57
C LEU A 104 18.27 -17.33 13.95
N ARG A 105 17.98 -18.31 14.82
CA ARG A 105 17.48 -18.09 16.19
C ARG A 105 18.35 -17.14 17.01
N LYS A 106 19.67 -17.19 16.84
CA LYS A 106 20.61 -16.34 17.60
C LYS A 106 20.77 -14.92 17.03
N ASN A 107 20.56 -14.72 15.73
CA ASN A 107 21.04 -13.53 15.03
C ASN A 107 19.97 -12.77 14.23
N LEU A 108 18.82 -13.41 13.92
CA LEU A 108 17.81 -12.80 13.09
C LEU A 108 16.87 -11.92 13.94
N HIS A 109 16.69 -10.68 13.51
CA HIS A 109 15.70 -9.76 14.05
C HIS A 109 14.50 -9.70 13.10
N LEU A 110 13.32 -10.04 13.62
CA LEU A 110 12.07 -10.02 12.85
C LEU A 110 11.26 -8.76 13.20
N ILE A 111 10.84 -8.04 12.17
CA ILE A 111 9.84 -6.97 12.28
C ILE A 111 8.62 -7.42 11.48
N VAL A 112 7.47 -7.46 12.14
CA VAL A 112 6.17 -7.69 11.50
C VAL A 112 5.43 -6.36 11.48
N THR A 113 4.95 -5.95 10.31
CA THR A 113 4.28 -4.66 10.13
C THR A 113 3.25 -4.74 9.01
N SER A 114 2.40 -3.72 8.92
CA SER A 114 1.41 -3.53 7.85
C SER A 114 1.64 -2.16 7.22
N ASP A 115 1.33 -2.02 5.94
CA ASP A 115 1.37 -0.76 5.21
C ASP A 115 0.19 0.16 5.57
N HIS A 116 -1.00 -0.41 5.80
CA HIS A 116 -2.18 0.31 6.25
C HIS A 116 -3.19 -0.57 7.01
N GLY A 117 -4.31 0.03 7.41
CA GLY A 117 -5.49 -0.66 7.96
C GLY A 117 -6.55 -0.95 6.89
N MET A 118 -7.78 -1.26 7.31
CA MET A 118 -8.93 -1.52 6.42
C MET A 118 -10.18 -0.88 7.02
N GLU A 119 -11.05 -0.32 6.19
CA GLU A 119 -12.29 0.34 6.60
C GLU A 119 -13.49 -0.25 5.87
N GLN A 120 -14.64 -0.30 6.54
CA GLN A 120 -15.90 -0.68 5.93
C GLN A 120 -16.46 0.48 5.12
N ILE A 121 -16.64 0.28 3.82
CA ILE A 121 -17.34 1.26 2.99
C ILE A 121 -18.84 1.20 3.30
N ASN A 122 -19.38 2.35 3.69
CA ASN A 122 -20.79 2.62 3.88
C ASN A 122 -21.36 3.12 2.55
N GLY A 123 -22.61 2.75 2.23
CA GLY A 123 -23.30 3.38 1.10
C GLY A 123 -23.02 2.76 -0.28
N THR A 124 -22.76 1.45 -0.38
CA THR A 124 -22.80 0.72 -1.67
C THR A 124 -24.12 0.93 -2.43
N ASN A 125 -25.18 1.32 -1.72
CA ASN A 125 -26.50 1.59 -2.31
C ASN A 125 -26.64 3.00 -2.90
N ASN A 126 -25.80 3.96 -2.48
CA ASN A 126 -25.80 5.35 -2.95
C ASN A 126 -24.35 5.82 -3.22
N PRO A 127 -23.71 5.27 -4.27
CA PRO A 127 -22.34 5.64 -4.62
C PRO A 127 -22.23 7.13 -4.98
N ILE A 128 -21.11 7.74 -4.57
CA ILE A 128 -20.75 9.10 -4.93
C ILE A 128 -19.88 9.03 -6.19
N TYR A 129 -20.30 9.65 -7.28
CA TYR A 129 -19.54 9.71 -8.53
C TYR A 129 -18.90 11.07 -8.74
N LEU A 130 -17.63 11.10 -9.16
CA LEU A 130 -16.90 12.34 -9.40
C LEU A 130 -17.58 13.19 -10.48
N GLU A 131 -18.03 12.56 -11.56
CA GLU A 131 -18.62 13.20 -12.74
C GLU A 131 -19.93 13.95 -12.43
N ASP A 132 -20.61 13.62 -11.34
CA ASP A 132 -21.83 14.31 -10.92
C ASP A 132 -21.53 15.73 -10.39
N TYR A 133 -20.27 16.01 -10.07
CA TYR A 133 -19.83 17.29 -9.50
C TYR A 133 -18.95 18.09 -10.44
N VAL A 134 -18.13 17.44 -11.28
CA VAL A 134 -17.15 18.12 -12.13
C VAL A 134 -17.21 17.66 -13.59
N ASP A 135 -16.95 18.61 -14.48
CA ASP A 135 -16.81 18.37 -15.91
C ASP A 135 -15.48 17.64 -16.18
N HIS A 136 -15.58 16.35 -16.53
CA HIS A 136 -14.43 15.50 -16.82
C HIS A 136 -13.58 15.99 -18.00
N THR A 137 -14.10 16.87 -18.87
CA THR A 137 -13.31 17.47 -19.97
C THR A 137 -12.31 18.52 -19.47
N LYS A 138 -12.44 18.96 -18.21
CA LYS A 138 -11.58 19.98 -17.59
C LYS A 138 -10.52 19.41 -16.66
N ILE A 139 -10.60 18.11 -16.33
CA ILE A 139 -9.75 17.50 -15.32
C ILE A 139 -9.19 16.15 -15.75
N ARG A 140 -8.14 15.71 -15.06
CA ARG A 140 -7.77 14.30 -14.96
C ARG A 140 -7.75 13.92 -13.49
N SER A 141 -8.39 12.81 -13.13
CA SER A 141 -8.33 12.25 -11.78
C SER A 141 -7.35 11.07 -11.74
N PHE A 142 -6.62 10.97 -10.65
CA PHE A 142 -5.75 9.84 -10.34
C PHE A 142 -5.79 9.52 -8.85
N GLY A 143 -5.60 8.26 -8.51
CA GLY A 143 -5.62 7.79 -7.13
C GLY A 143 -6.57 6.63 -6.94
N VAL A 144 -6.47 6.00 -5.78
CA VAL A 144 -7.39 4.98 -5.32
C VAL A 144 -8.18 5.60 -4.17
N PRO A 145 -9.52 5.48 -4.12
CA PRO A 145 -10.28 5.96 -2.99
C PRO A 145 -9.74 5.43 -1.66
N PRO A 146 -9.78 6.20 -0.57
CA PRO A 146 -10.60 7.41 -0.37
C PRO A 146 -9.92 8.74 -0.75
N VAL A 147 -8.74 8.72 -1.39
CA VAL A 147 -7.98 9.93 -1.75
C VAL A 147 -7.84 10.06 -3.26
N THR A 148 -8.40 11.13 -3.82
CA THR A 148 -8.39 11.40 -5.26
C THR A 148 -7.61 12.67 -5.56
N ASN A 149 -6.56 12.55 -6.36
CA ASN A 149 -5.83 13.69 -6.92
C ASN A 149 -6.54 14.17 -8.20
N ILE A 150 -6.77 15.47 -8.29
CA ILE A 150 -7.39 16.13 -9.44
C ILE A 150 -6.36 17.07 -10.07
N PHE A 151 -6.03 16.83 -11.32
CA PHE A 151 -5.19 17.69 -12.15
C PHE A 151 -6.10 18.50 -13.07
N VAL A 152 -6.05 19.83 -12.96
CA VAL A 152 -6.92 20.70 -13.74
C VAL A 152 -6.20 21.08 -15.04
N LEU A 153 -6.85 20.87 -16.18
CA LEU A 153 -6.22 21.07 -17.50
C LEU A 153 -5.95 22.54 -17.84
N SER A 154 -6.67 23.45 -17.18
CA SER A 154 -6.57 24.90 -17.34
C SER A 154 -6.53 25.54 -15.96
N SER A 155 -5.49 26.33 -15.68
CA SER A 155 -5.32 27.00 -14.39
C SER A 155 -6.47 27.96 -14.06
N ASN A 156 -7.16 28.49 -15.07
CA ASN A 156 -8.34 29.35 -14.91
C ASN A 156 -9.55 28.59 -14.34
N ASP A 157 -9.58 27.26 -14.43
CA ASP A 157 -10.69 26.43 -13.96
C ASP A 157 -10.49 25.92 -12.53
N ILE A 158 -9.32 26.13 -11.89
CA ILE A 158 -9.03 25.56 -10.56
C ILE A 158 -10.07 25.97 -9.51
N ASP A 159 -10.45 27.25 -9.46
CA ASP A 159 -11.38 27.74 -8.43
C ASP A 159 -12.80 27.21 -8.62
N ILE A 160 -13.27 27.10 -9.87
CA ILE A 160 -14.59 26.55 -10.16
C ILE A 160 -14.63 25.04 -9.93
N VAL A 161 -13.56 24.32 -10.29
CA VAL A 161 -13.41 22.88 -10.00
C VAL A 161 -13.40 22.66 -8.49
N LEU A 162 -12.61 23.41 -7.72
CA LEU A 162 -12.58 23.29 -6.26
C LEU A 162 -13.95 23.54 -5.63
N LYS A 163 -14.64 24.61 -6.06
CA LYS A 163 -15.99 24.94 -5.58
C LYS A 163 -16.97 23.79 -5.82
N ASN A 164 -16.88 23.16 -6.98
CA ASN A 164 -17.72 22.03 -7.34
C ASN A 164 -17.40 20.78 -6.52
N LEU A 165 -16.12 20.42 -6.39
CA LEU A 165 -15.67 19.28 -5.58
C LEU A 165 -16.00 19.45 -4.09
N SER A 166 -16.01 20.69 -3.58
CA SER A 166 -16.40 20.99 -2.20
C SER A 166 -17.88 20.70 -1.90
N ARG A 167 -18.70 20.40 -2.92
CA ARG A 167 -20.10 19.97 -2.75
C ARG A 167 -20.23 18.46 -2.58
N ILE A 168 -19.16 17.69 -2.79
CA ILE A 168 -19.17 16.24 -2.60
C ILE A 168 -19.39 15.95 -1.12
N PRO A 169 -20.48 15.26 -0.74
CA PRO A 169 -20.77 14.96 0.66
C PRO A 169 -19.71 14.03 1.24
N HIS A 170 -19.50 14.10 2.55
CA HIS A 170 -18.54 13.26 3.26
C HIS A 170 -17.11 13.35 2.71
N SER A 171 -16.72 14.54 2.25
CA SER A 171 -15.38 14.77 1.70
C SER A 171 -14.88 16.17 2.01
N GLN A 172 -13.56 16.32 1.94
CA GLN A 172 -12.88 17.61 2.01
C GLN A 172 -11.98 17.77 0.80
N SER A 173 -12.11 18.90 0.12
CA SER A 173 -11.31 19.25 -1.05
C SER A 173 -10.30 20.34 -0.68
N TYR A 174 -9.03 20.11 -0.99
CA TYR A 174 -7.92 21.02 -0.71
C TYR A 174 -7.22 21.39 -2.00
N LYS A 175 -6.91 22.68 -2.23
CA LYS A 175 -5.83 22.99 -3.18
C LYS A 175 -4.54 22.42 -2.62
N ARG A 176 -3.61 22.03 -3.49
CA ARG A 176 -2.32 21.45 -3.11
C ARG A 176 -1.63 22.19 -1.97
N GLN A 177 -1.52 23.52 -2.04
CA GLN A 177 -0.84 24.32 -1.01
C GLN A 177 -1.56 24.34 0.35
N ASP A 178 -2.88 24.12 0.34
CA ASP A 178 -3.77 24.20 1.51
C ASP A 178 -3.94 22.83 2.21
N ILE A 179 -3.31 21.78 1.67
CA ILE A 179 -3.30 20.45 2.30
C ILE A 179 -2.64 20.56 3.69
N PRO A 180 -3.26 20.01 4.76
CA PRO A 180 -2.73 20.09 6.11
C PRO A 180 -1.27 19.61 6.22
N ASP A 181 -0.42 20.42 6.86
CA ASP A 181 1.02 20.14 6.97
C ASP A 181 1.34 18.79 7.61
N ARG A 182 0.48 18.34 8.54
CA ARG A 182 0.61 17.03 9.20
C ARG A 182 0.60 15.85 8.24
N TYR A 183 0.07 16.00 7.03
CA TYR A 183 0.08 14.95 6.02
C TYR A 183 1.39 14.88 5.23
N HIS A 184 2.20 15.95 5.26
CA HIS A 184 3.40 16.08 4.43
C HIS A 184 3.16 15.78 2.93
N TYR A 185 1.94 16.04 2.45
CA TYR A 185 1.46 15.65 1.11
C TYR A 185 1.14 16.87 0.25
N LYS A 186 2.13 17.74 -0.01
CA LYS A 186 1.94 18.90 -0.92
C LYS A 186 3.17 19.32 -1.76
N ASN A 187 4.33 18.75 -1.46
CA ASN A 187 5.62 19.20 -2.01
C ASN A 187 6.14 18.29 -3.14
N HIS A 188 5.28 17.91 -4.09
CA HIS A 188 5.69 17.11 -5.26
C HIS A 188 4.76 17.33 -6.46
N GLU A 189 5.30 17.31 -7.68
CA GLU A 189 4.54 17.53 -8.94
C GLU A 189 3.49 16.45 -9.23
N ARG A 190 3.68 15.25 -8.67
CA ARG A 190 2.74 14.12 -8.76
C ARG A 190 1.50 14.29 -7.87
N ILE A 191 1.46 15.34 -7.05
CA ILE A 191 0.29 15.69 -6.25
C ILE A 191 -0.55 16.65 -7.09
N GLY A 192 -1.84 16.32 -7.24
CA GLY A 192 -2.79 17.07 -8.04
C GLY A 192 -2.95 18.52 -7.58
N ASP A 193 -3.49 19.36 -8.44
CA ASP A 193 -3.78 20.76 -8.10
C ASP A 193 -4.83 20.87 -6.98
N ILE A 194 -5.75 19.90 -6.95
CA ILE A 194 -6.72 19.69 -5.88
C ILE A 194 -6.65 18.24 -5.41
N VAL A 195 -6.73 18.02 -4.10
CA VAL A 195 -6.85 16.68 -3.49
C VAL A 195 -8.18 16.60 -2.76
N VAL A 196 -8.96 15.57 -3.07
CA VAL A 196 -10.22 15.26 -2.39
C VAL A 196 -9.99 14.08 -1.45
N ILE A 197 -10.34 14.24 -0.19
CA ILE A 197 -10.18 13.23 0.87
C ILE A 197 -11.57 12.93 1.43
N CYS A 198 -11.98 11.66 1.36
CA CYS A 198 -13.26 11.23 1.93
C CYS A 198 -13.17 11.01 3.45
N GLU A 199 -14.28 11.22 4.14
CA GLU A 199 -14.46 10.78 5.53
C GLU A 199 -14.44 9.24 5.62
N PRO A 200 -14.11 8.66 6.80
CA PRO A 200 -14.12 7.21 6.98
C PRO A 200 -15.42 6.55 6.54
N GLY A 201 -15.28 5.47 5.76
CA GLY A 201 -16.41 4.71 5.20
C GLY A 201 -17.01 5.29 3.92
N TYR A 202 -16.43 6.35 3.34
CA TYR A 202 -16.87 6.90 2.06
C TYR A 202 -15.75 6.84 1.01
N GLU A 203 -16.15 6.76 -0.24
CA GLU A 203 -15.27 6.75 -1.40
C GLU A 203 -15.90 7.52 -2.56
N ILE A 204 -15.05 8.04 -3.44
CA ILE A 204 -15.47 8.67 -4.69
C ILE A 204 -15.20 7.68 -5.82
N ASN A 205 -16.26 7.33 -6.53
CA ASN A 205 -16.25 6.43 -7.67
C ASN A 205 -16.23 7.20 -9.00
N HIS A 206 -16.02 6.44 -10.06
CA HIS A 206 -16.23 6.88 -11.44
C HIS A 206 -17.45 6.15 -12.00
N HIS A 207 -18.25 6.83 -12.83
CA HIS A 207 -19.35 6.15 -13.51
C HIS A 207 -18.83 4.94 -14.30
N PRO A 208 -19.58 3.83 -14.32
CA PRO A 208 -19.24 2.70 -15.18
C PRO A 208 -19.12 3.16 -16.63
N SER A 209 -18.06 2.74 -17.31
CA SER A 209 -17.86 2.98 -18.75
C SER A 209 -18.94 2.31 -19.61
#